data_AF-A0A7X7NTH3-F1
#
_entry.id   AF-A0A7X7NTH3-F1
#
_cell.length_a   1.000
_cell.length_b   1.000
_cell.length_c   1.000
_cell.angle_alpha   90.00
_cell.angle_beta   90.00
_cell.angle_gamma   90.00
#
_symmetry.space_group_name_H-M   'P 1'
#
loop_
_entity.id
_entity.type
_entity.pdbx_description
1 polymer ?
#
loop_
_entity_poly.entity_id
_entity_poly.type
_entity_poly.pdbx_seq_one_letter_code
_entity_poly.pdbx_strand_id
1 'polypeptide(L)'
;LFLDEWGSGHFEAAFERAKRLIGFGPGLTPSCDDFLAGILLWSYYDKSPQIDKRARALEFASQLVALSKERTTLVSYHMLRHASHGRANALYLDLLVAMGDEDFLEEKIDRALAYGASSGADFLFGLYAAAILSSNRNDPSIWIKKELS
;
A
#
# COMPACT_ATOMS: atom_id res chain seq x y z
N LEU A 1 -5.94 -7.53 -14.66
CA LEU A 1 -5.83 -6.12 -14.19
C LEU A 1 -4.70 -6.06 -13.15
N PHE A 2 -4.22 -4.87 -12.71
CA PHE A 2 -3.08 -4.78 -11.77
C PHE A 2 -3.28 -5.63 -10.49
N LEU A 3 -4.45 -5.51 -9.85
CA LEU A 3 -4.77 -6.23 -8.62
C LEU A 3 -4.80 -7.75 -8.80
N ASP A 4 -5.19 -8.26 -9.97
CA ASP A 4 -5.22 -9.71 -10.25
C ASP A 4 -3.79 -10.29 -10.25
N GLU A 5 -2.86 -9.60 -10.92
CA GLU A 5 -1.45 -10.01 -10.96
C GLU A 5 -0.81 -9.89 -9.58
N TRP A 6 -1.08 -8.78 -8.87
CA TRP A 6 -0.58 -8.54 -7.53
C TRP A 6 -1.06 -9.61 -6.53
N GLY A 7 -2.36 -9.87 -6.51
CA GLY A 7 -2.96 -10.87 -5.62
C GLY A 7 -2.53 -12.30 -5.93
N SER A 8 -2.23 -12.60 -7.19
CA SER A 8 -1.67 -13.90 -7.60
C SER A 8 -0.18 -14.05 -7.29
N GLY A 9 0.50 -12.99 -6.84
CA GLY A 9 1.94 -12.98 -6.60
C GLY A 9 2.79 -12.92 -7.88
N HIS A 10 2.20 -12.56 -9.02
CA HIS A 10 2.90 -12.33 -10.29
C HIS A 10 3.47 -10.90 -10.32
N PHE A 11 4.42 -10.62 -9.45
CA PHE A 11 4.91 -9.27 -9.19
C PHE A 11 5.52 -8.58 -10.41
N GLU A 12 6.16 -9.32 -11.31
CA GLU A 12 6.68 -8.79 -12.58
C GLU A 12 5.55 -8.35 -13.51
N ALA A 13 4.48 -9.14 -13.63
CA ALA A 13 3.31 -8.77 -14.40
C ALA A 13 2.57 -7.59 -13.75
N ALA A 14 2.49 -7.57 -12.42
CA ALA A 14 1.94 -6.44 -11.66
C ALA A 14 2.76 -5.16 -11.92
N PHE A 15 4.09 -5.26 -11.96
CA PHE A 15 4.98 -4.13 -12.27
C PHE A 15 4.71 -3.57 -13.67
N GLU A 16 4.58 -4.42 -14.69
CA GLU A 16 4.24 -3.97 -16.05
C GLU A 16 2.89 -3.23 -16.11
N ARG A 17 1.92 -3.61 -15.28
CA ARG A 17 0.65 -2.88 -15.14
C ARG A 17 0.84 -1.55 -14.39
N ALA A 18 1.61 -1.57 -13.31
CA ALA A 18 1.87 -0.40 -12.47
C ALA A 18 2.55 0.74 -13.24
N LYS A 19 3.35 0.45 -14.27
CA LYS A 19 3.92 1.46 -15.19
C LYS A 19 2.88 2.40 -15.82
N ARG A 20 1.62 1.97 -15.94
CA ARG A 20 0.51 2.76 -16.47
C ARG A 20 -0.28 3.51 -15.39
N LEU A 21 -0.05 3.17 -14.13
CA LEU A 21 -0.72 3.75 -12.97
C LEU A 21 0.10 4.92 -12.39
N ILE A 22 1.43 4.81 -12.35
CA ILE A 22 2.27 5.86 -11.76
C ILE A 22 2.02 7.20 -12.45
N GLY A 23 1.74 8.23 -11.64
CA GLY A 23 1.43 9.59 -12.08
C GLY A 23 0.05 9.76 -12.70
N PHE A 24 -0.81 8.74 -12.68
CA PHE A 24 -2.16 8.82 -13.22
C PHE A 24 -3.13 9.46 -12.22
N GLY A 25 -3.68 10.60 -12.60
CA GLY A 25 -4.58 11.42 -11.79
C GLY A 25 -4.08 12.86 -11.66
N PRO A 26 -4.95 13.82 -11.30
CA PRO A 26 -4.57 15.22 -11.12
C PRO A 26 -3.88 15.46 -9.76
N GLY A 27 -3.20 16.59 -9.63
CA GLY A 27 -2.72 17.10 -8.33
C GLY A 27 -1.27 16.74 -7.98
N LEU A 28 -0.88 17.09 -6.75
CA LEU A 28 0.46 16.80 -6.22
C LEU A 28 0.62 15.32 -5.85
N THR A 29 -0.46 14.66 -5.46
CA THR A 29 -0.52 13.21 -5.26
C THR A 29 -1.59 12.64 -6.18
N PRO A 30 -1.23 12.22 -7.41
CA PRO A 30 -2.15 11.52 -8.29
C PRO A 30 -2.76 10.30 -7.59
N SER A 31 -4.07 10.08 -7.78
CA SER A 31 -4.82 8.99 -7.14
C SER A 31 -4.15 7.62 -7.24
N CYS A 32 -3.59 7.28 -8.40
CA CYS A 32 -2.93 5.99 -8.56
C CYS A 32 -1.60 5.89 -7.78
N ASP A 33 -0.93 7.00 -7.47
CA ASP A 33 0.26 6.97 -6.61
C ASP A 33 -0.11 6.80 -5.14
N ASP A 34 -1.20 7.42 -4.68
CA ASP A 34 -1.74 7.23 -3.33
C ASP A 34 -2.11 5.76 -3.11
N PHE A 35 -2.85 5.19 -4.06
CA PHE A 35 -3.17 3.76 -4.11
C PHE A 35 -1.92 2.87 -4.07
N LEU A 36 -0.91 3.15 -4.92
CA LEU A 36 0.33 2.38 -4.93
C LEU A 36 1.11 2.53 -3.62
N ALA A 37 1.09 3.70 -2.98
CA ALA A 37 1.71 3.90 -1.68
C ALA A 37 1.07 3.04 -0.59
N GLY A 38 -0.26 2.86 -0.61
CA GLY A 38 -0.97 1.92 0.27
C GLY A 38 -0.49 0.47 0.07
N ILE A 39 -0.38 0.02 -1.19
CA ILE A 39 0.14 -1.32 -1.54
C ILE A 39 1.58 -1.50 -1.00
N LEU A 40 2.45 -0.50 -1.20
CA LEU A 40 3.84 -0.54 -0.75
C LEU A 40 3.95 -0.61 0.77
N LEU A 41 3.14 0.19 1.48
CA LEU A 41 3.14 0.19 2.95
C LEU A 41 2.73 -1.19 3.48
N TRP A 42 1.65 -1.76 2.96
CA TRP A 42 1.25 -3.12 3.33
C TRP A 42 2.37 -4.14 3.06
N SER A 43 2.95 -4.10 1.86
CA SER A 43 3.99 -5.05 1.43
C SER A 43 5.20 -5.07 2.36
N TYR A 44 5.54 -3.93 2.96
CA TYR A 44 6.62 -3.83 3.92
C TYR A 44 6.30 -4.58 5.23
N TYR A 45 5.07 -4.45 5.71
CA TYR A 45 4.61 -5.02 6.98
C TYR A 45 3.99 -6.43 6.85
N ASP A 46 3.66 -6.87 5.64
CA ASP A 46 3.18 -8.23 5.40
C ASP A 46 4.28 -9.26 5.74
N LYS A 47 4.01 -10.06 6.77
CA LYS A 47 4.90 -11.11 7.27
C LYS A 47 4.45 -12.51 6.86
N SER A 48 3.72 -12.63 5.76
CA SER A 48 3.37 -13.92 5.18
C SER A 48 4.57 -14.89 5.20
N PRO A 49 4.40 -16.15 5.66
CA PRO A 49 5.49 -17.09 5.87
C PRO A 49 6.23 -17.50 4.57
N GLN A 50 5.73 -17.06 3.42
CA GLN A 50 6.31 -17.31 2.10
C GLN A 50 7.46 -16.33 1.85
N ILE A 51 8.67 -16.68 2.31
CA ILE A 51 9.90 -15.86 2.17
C ILE A 51 10.10 -15.37 0.74
N ASP A 52 9.90 -16.24 -0.26
CA ASP A 52 10.05 -15.89 -1.68
C ASP A 52 9.05 -14.81 -2.13
N LYS A 53 7.81 -14.87 -1.62
CA LYS A 53 6.77 -13.88 -1.94
C LYS A 53 7.15 -12.51 -1.38
N ARG A 54 7.66 -12.46 -0.15
CA ARG A 54 8.13 -11.22 0.47
C ARG A 54 9.31 -10.61 -0.29
N ALA A 55 10.29 -11.42 -0.67
CA ALA A 55 11.45 -10.93 -1.41
C ALA A 55 11.04 -10.28 -2.76
N ARG A 56 10.13 -10.92 -3.50
CA ARG A 56 9.61 -10.39 -4.76
C ARG A 56 8.74 -9.14 -4.58
N ALA A 57 7.96 -9.06 -3.51
CA ALA A 57 7.21 -7.84 -3.18
C ALA A 57 8.14 -6.65 -2.87
N LEU A 58 9.26 -6.89 -2.17
CA LEU A 58 10.28 -5.86 -1.92
C LEU A 58 11.02 -5.47 -3.21
N GLU A 59 11.28 -6.42 -4.11
CA GLU A 59 11.85 -6.14 -5.43
C GLU A 59 10.91 -5.26 -6.27
N PHE A 60 9.62 -5.62 -6.35
CA PHE A 60 8.59 -4.79 -6.97
C PHE A 60 8.60 -3.36 -6.39
N ALA A 61 8.65 -3.24 -5.06
CA ALA A 61 8.68 -1.94 -4.39
C ALA A 61 9.89 -1.09 -4.82
N SER A 62 11.07 -1.69 -4.88
CA SER A 62 12.29 -1.03 -5.35
C SER A 62 12.17 -0.56 -6.81
N GLN A 63 11.68 -1.42 -7.70
CA GLN A 63 11.48 -1.10 -9.12
C GLN A 63 10.44 0.02 -9.30
N LEU A 64 9.34 -0.01 -8.55
CA LEU A 64 8.29 0.99 -8.60
C LEU A 64 8.81 2.37 -8.14
N VAL A 65 9.57 2.42 -7.04
CA VAL A 65 10.16 3.66 -6.53
C VAL A 65 11.17 4.22 -7.54
N ALA A 66 12.01 3.39 -8.14
CA ALA A 66 12.95 3.83 -9.18
C ALA A 66 12.23 4.47 -10.37
N LEU A 67 11.15 3.83 -10.85
CA LEU A 67 10.34 4.34 -11.95
C LEU A 67 9.59 5.65 -11.58
N SER A 68 9.09 5.75 -10.36
CA SER A 68 8.30 6.92 -9.92
C SER A 68 9.07 8.23 -9.96
N LYS A 69 10.40 8.18 -9.83
CA LYS A 69 11.27 9.37 -9.87
C LYS A 69 11.08 10.23 -11.13
N GLU A 70 10.74 9.61 -12.26
CA GLU A 70 10.60 10.28 -13.56
C GLU A 70 9.16 10.31 -14.08
N ARG A 71 8.23 9.70 -13.34
CA ARG A 71 6.88 9.39 -13.84
C ARG A 71 5.76 10.04 -13.06
N THR A 72 6.07 10.66 -11.91
CA THR A 72 5.12 11.42 -11.12
C THR A 72 5.77 12.67 -10.52
N THR A 73 5.04 13.39 -9.68
CA THR A 73 5.50 14.59 -8.97
C THR A 73 6.58 14.25 -7.94
N LEU A 74 7.33 15.28 -7.53
CA LEU A 74 8.31 15.15 -6.45
C LEU A 74 7.67 14.69 -5.12
N VAL A 75 6.45 15.16 -4.84
CA VAL A 75 5.70 14.82 -3.62
C VAL A 75 5.33 13.33 -3.62
N SER A 76 4.72 12.83 -4.70
CA SER A 76 4.38 11.41 -4.85
C SER A 76 5.61 10.50 -4.86
N TYR A 77 6.70 10.90 -5.50
CA TYR A 77 7.96 10.15 -5.47
C TYR A 77 8.43 9.92 -4.03
N HIS A 78 8.47 10.99 -3.22
CA HIS A 78 8.88 10.88 -1.82
C HIS A 78 7.89 10.05 -0.99
N MET A 79 6.59 10.18 -1.24
CA MET A 79 5.55 9.36 -0.61
C MET A 79 5.74 7.87 -0.90
N LEU A 80 5.86 7.48 -2.18
CA LEU A 80 6.09 6.09 -2.59
C LEU A 80 7.39 5.54 -2.00
N ARG A 81 8.47 6.34 -2.03
CA ARG A 81 9.74 5.97 -1.40
C ARG A 81 9.60 5.79 0.11
N HIS A 82 8.86 6.64 0.81
CA HIS A 82 8.66 6.47 2.24
C HIS A 82 7.84 5.21 2.55
N ALA A 83 6.75 4.98 1.82
CA ALA A 83 5.91 3.81 1.98
C ALA A 83 6.68 2.51 1.76
N SER A 84 7.56 2.45 0.75
CA SER A 84 8.41 1.28 0.47
C SER A 84 9.40 0.94 1.60
N HIS A 85 9.63 1.87 2.53
CA HIS A 85 10.49 1.69 3.70
C HIS A 85 9.68 1.63 5.00
N GLY A 86 8.37 1.36 4.93
CA GLY A 86 7.51 1.27 6.11
C GLY A 86 7.22 2.62 6.78
N ARG A 87 7.39 3.73 6.06
CA ARG A 87 7.18 5.08 6.61
C ARG A 87 5.97 5.73 5.95
N ALA A 88 5.06 6.25 6.75
CA ALA A 88 3.91 7.00 6.29
C ALA A 88 3.51 8.06 7.34
N ASN A 89 2.52 8.89 7.02
CA ASN A 89 1.87 9.73 8.02
C ASN A 89 1.36 8.87 9.18
N ALA A 90 1.44 9.36 10.42
CA ALA A 90 0.93 8.68 11.60
C ALA A 90 -0.52 8.19 11.42
N LEU A 91 -1.38 8.96 10.72
CA LEU A 91 -2.75 8.55 10.42
C LEU A 91 -2.83 7.27 9.57
N TYR A 92 -1.94 7.11 8.58
CA TYR A 92 -1.87 5.93 7.73
C TYR A 92 -1.25 4.73 8.46
N LEU A 93 -0.32 4.98 9.37
CA LEU A 93 0.23 3.93 10.24
C LEU A 93 -0.84 3.45 11.24
N ASP A 94 -1.58 4.35 11.87
CA ASP A 94 -2.71 4.03 12.75
C ASP A 94 -3.76 3.17 12.02
N LEU A 95 -4.06 3.50 10.77
CA LEU A 95 -4.95 2.71 9.92
C LEU A 95 -4.42 1.31 9.64
N LEU A 96 -3.13 1.19 9.32
CA LEU A 96 -2.48 -0.12 9.15
C LEU A 96 -2.63 -0.97 10.43
N VAL A 97 -2.49 -0.37 11.62
CA VAL A 97 -2.73 -1.06 12.90
C VAL A 97 -4.19 -1.47 13.05
N ALA A 98 -5.11 -0.55 12.76
CA ALA A 98 -6.55 -0.77 12.90
C ALA A 98 -7.10 -1.81 11.93
N MET A 99 -6.44 -2.11 10.80
CA MET A 99 -6.83 -3.24 9.95
C MET A 99 -6.76 -4.60 10.65
N GLY A 100 -6.07 -4.70 11.80
CA GLY A 100 -6.08 -5.88 12.66
C GLY A 100 -7.13 -5.86 13.77
N ASP A 101 -7.96 -4.82 13.85
CA ASP A 101 -8.96 -4.61 14.91
C ASP A 101 -10.22 -3.95 14.35
N GLU A 102 -11.23 -4.76 14.01
CA GLU A 102 -12.46 -4.31 13.34
C GLU A 102 -13.17 -3.17 14.09
N ASP A 103 -13.14 -3.17 15.42
CA ASP A 103 -13.80 -2.16 16.26
C ASP A 103 -13.16 -0.75 16.15
N PHE A 104 -11.89 -0.67 15.74
CA PHE A 104 -11.17 0.60 15.58
C PHE A 104 -11.06 1.07 14.12
N LEU A 105 -11.48 0.23 13.17
CA LEU A 105 -11.30 0.48 11.75
C LEU A 105 -12.20 1.62 11.24
N GLU A 106 -13.45 1.68 11.70
CA GLU A 106 -14.44 2.68 11.27
C GLU A 106 -14.03 4.11 11.66
N GLU A 107 -13.69 4.34 12.94
CA GLU A 107 -13.25 5.66 13.43
C GLU A 107 -12.00 6.17 12.69
N LYS A 108 -11.06 5.28 12.38
CA LYS A 108 -9.81 5.64 11.71
C LYS A 108 -10.03 5.92 10.23
N ILE A 109 -10.92 5.19 9.56
CA ILE A 109 -11.34 5.48 8.18
C ILE A 109 -11.94 6.88 8.09
N ASP A 110 -12.87 7.24 8.98
CA ASP A 110 -13.50 8.56 9.00
C ASP A 110 -12.48 9.69 9.16
N ARG A 111 -11.49 9.51 10.04
CA ARG A 111 -10.42 10.51 10.24
C ARG A 111 -9.52 10.66 9.02
N ALA A 112 -9.22 9.57 8.31
CA ALA A 112 -8.42 9.61 7.08
C ALA A 112 -9.16 10.24 5.91
N LEU A 113 -10.47 10.00 5.80
CA LEU A 113 -11.33 10.66 4.82
C LEU A 113 -11.52 12.16 5.14
N ALA A 114 -11.50 12.55 6.41
CA ALA A 114 -11.65 13.95 6.81
C ALA A 114 -10.42 14.85 6.49
N TYR A 115 -9.20 14.29 6.46
CA TYR A 115 -7.95 15.06 6.32
C TYR A 115 -7.33 15.11 4.91
N GLY A 116 -8.03 14.63 3.89
CA GLY A 116 -7.55 14.62 2.50
C GLY A 116 -8.40 13.70 1.64
N ALA A 117 -9.70 13.97 1.58
CA ALA A 117 -10.76 13.02 1.18
C ALA A 117 -10.45 12.14 -0.04
N SER A 118 -9.82 12.68 -1.10
CA SER A 118 -9.45 11.91 -2.30
C SER A 118 -8.15 11.11 -2.11
N SER A 119 -7.04 11.75 -1.73
CA SER A 119 -5.73 11.07 -1.54
C SER A 119 -5.77 10.04 -0.41
N GLY A 120 -6.49 10.34 0.68
CA GLY A 120 -6.70 9.41 1.79
C GLY A 120 -7.53 8.19 1.39
N ALA A 121 -8.60 8.37 0.60
CA ALA A 121 -9.43 7.27 0.12
C ALA A 121 -8.66 6.34 -0.83
N ASP A 122 -7.89 6.90 -1.76
CA ASP A 122 -7.09 6.12 -2.71
C ASP A 122 -6.00 5.33 -1.99
N PHE A 123 -5.31 5.95 -1.03
CA PHE A 123 -4.33 5.28 -0.17
C PHE A 123 -4.96 4.12 0.62
N LEU A 124 -6.09 4.38 1.28
CA LEU A 124 -6.85 3.39 2.03
C LEU A 124 -7.26 2.22 1.15
N PHE A 125 -7.74 2.50 -0.06
CA PHE A 125 -8.12 1.46 -1.01
C PHE A 125 -6.95 0.57 -1.39
N GLY A 126 -5.77 1.15 -1.65
CA GLY A 126 -4.56 0.38 -1.93
C GLY A 126 -4.12 -0.48 -0.75
N LEU A 127 -4.06 0.11 0.44
CA LEU A 127 -3.70 -0.57 1.67
C LEU A 127 -4.63 -1.77 1.95
N TYR A 128 -5.95 -1.56 1.88
CA TYR A 128 -6.97 -2.57 2.12
C TYR A 128 -6.99 -3.66 1.04
N ALA A 129 -6.85 -3.29 -0.23
CA ALA A 129 -6.78 -4.25 -1.32
C ALA A 129 -5.55 -5.17 -1.19
N ALA A 130 -4.39 -4.61 -0.83
CA ALA A 130 -3.20 -5.42 -0.55
C ALA A 130 -3.44 -6.37 0.63
N ALA A 131 -4.07 -5.89 1.70
CA ALA A 131 -4.39 -6.70 2.87
C ALA A 131 -5.27 -7.91 2.51
N ILE A 132 -6.42 -7.69 1.88
CA ILE A 132 -7.32 -8.80 1.50
C ILE A 132 -6.64 -9.79 0.56
N LEU A 133 -5.92 -9.29 -0.45
CA LEU A 133 -5.28 -10.15 -1.45
C LEU A 133 -4.09 -10.93 -0.87
N SER A 134 -3.42 -10.41 0.16
CA SER A 134 -2.46 -11.16 0.96
C SER A 134 -3.14 -12.16 1.91
N SER A 135 -4.30 -11.82 2.47
CA SER A 135 -5.04 -12.57 3.49
C SER A 135 -5.97 -13.66 2.97
N ASN A 136 -6.12 -13.82 1.66
CA ASN A 136 -6.86 -14.94 1.05
C ASN A 136 -6.26 -16.35 1.33
N ARG A 137 -5.39 -16.48 2.35
CA ARG A 137 -4.95 -17.74 2.95
C ARG A 137 -4.84 -17.76 4.49
N ASN A 138 -5.15 -16.69 5.22
CA ASN A 138 -5.45 -16.66 6.68
C ASN A 138 -5.66 -15.20 7.14
N ASP A 139 -6.59 -15.04 8.08
CA ASP A 139 -7.08 -13.79 8.70
C ASP A 139 -5.97 -12.74 9.02
N PRO A 140 -6.08 -11.49 8.52
CA PRO A 140 -5.12 -10.41 8.80
C PRO A 140 -5.08 -9.97 10.27
N SER A 141 -6.12 -10.25 11.06
CA SER A 141 -6.24 -9.83 12.47
C SER A 141 -5.21 -10.49 13.41
N ILE A 142 -4.66 -11.65 13.02
CA ILE A 142 -3.87 -12.51 13.92
C ILE A 142 -2.43 -11.97 14.13
N TRP A 143 -1.88 -11.17 13.22
CA TRP A 143 -0.44 -10.85 13.22
C TRP A 143 -0.10 -9.41 13.60
N ILE A 144 -1.00 -8.44 13.36
CA ILE A 144 -0.71 -7.01 13.56
C ILE A 144 -0.66 -6.64 15.06
N LYS A 145 -1.46 -7.31 15.91
CA LYS A 145 -1.50 -7.04 17.37
C LYS A 145 -0.22 -7.40 18.12
N LYS A 146 0.66 -8.26 17.58
CA LYS A 146 1.81 -8.81 18.31
C LYS A 146 3.08 -7.97 18.21
N GLU A 147 3.12 -6.98 17.32
CA GLU A 147 4.37 -6.33 16.91
C GLU A 147 4.50 -4.86 17.31
N LEU A 148 3.41 -4.25 17.80
CA LEU A 148 3.34 -2.85 18.21
C LEU A 148 3.04 -2.66 19.71
N SER A 149 3.10 -3.76 20.48
CA SER A 149 3.18 -3.80 21.94
C SER A 149 4.61 -4.04 22.40
#